data_AF-A0A368NAL9-F1
#
_entry.id   AF-A0A368NAL9-F1
#
_cell.length_a   1.000
_cell.length_b   1.000
_cell.length_c   1.000
_cell.angle_alpha   90.00
_cell.angle_beta   90.00
_cell.angle_gamma   90.00
#
_symmetry.space_group_name_H-M   'P 1'
#
loop_
_entity.id
_entity.type
_entity.pdbx_description
1 polymer ?
#
loop_
_entity_poly.entity_id
_entity_poly.type
_entity_poly.pdbx_seq_one_letter_code
_entity_poly.pdbx_strand_id
1 'polypeptide(L)' 'MQAFDRLDSDTSKLVVLYLGRVGDATPATIADRLRLPLLTTLATVRYLVEEGLVRRLDGSDRVVLAEAARARRDRRPRLV' A
#
# COMPACT_ATOMS: atom_id res chain seq x y z
N MET A 1 -4.14 0.73 -15.43
CA MET A 1 -3.53 2.07 -15.56
C MET A 1 -4.11 3.05 -14.53
N GLN A 2 -5.37 3.46 -14.61
CA GLN A 2 -5.88 4.67 -13.93
C GLN A 2 -5.69 4.86 -12.40
N ALA A 3 -5.57 3.84 -11.54
CA ALA A 3 -5.44 4.06 -10.08
C ALA A 3 -3.98 4.25 -9.62
N PHE A 4 -3.02 3.61 -10.30
CA PHE A 4 -1.59 3.75 -10.00
C PHE A 4 -1.01 5.01 -10.65
N ASP A 5 -1.57 5.39 -11.80
CA ASP A 5 -1.24 6.64 -12.51
C ASP A 5 -1.86 7.87 -11.83
N ARG A 6 -2.85 7.69 -10.94
CA ARG A 6 -3.40 8.74 -10.07
C ARG A 6 -2.59 8.98 -8.81
N LEU A 7 -1.71 8.06 -8.44
CA LEU A 7 -0.80 8.26 -7.32
C LEU A 7 0.36 9.12 -7.80
N ASP A 8 0.29 10.43 -7.55
CA ASP A 8 1.40 11.34 -7.89
C ASP A 8 2.60 11.16 -6.96
N SER A 9 2.40 10.53 -5.79
CA SER A 9 3.47 10.29 -4.81
C SER A 9 4.18 8.95 -5.01
N ASP A 10 5.50 9.00 -5.21
CA ASP A 10 6.35 7.81 -5.26
C ASP A 10 6.31 7.01 -3.95
N THR A 11 6.17 7.69 -2.80
CA THR A 11 5.98 7.04 -1.50
C THR A 11 4.72 6.18 -1.49
N SER A 12 3.60 6.69 -2.00
CA SER A 12 2.35 5.93 -2.10
C SER A 12 2.49 4.69 -2.97
N LYS A 13 3.18 4.80 -4.12
CA LYS A 13 3.48 3.66 -5.00
C LYS A 13 4.31 2.60 -4.29
N LEU A 14 5.36 3.02 -3.56
CA LEU A 14 6.23 2.11 -2.82
C LEU A 14 5.47 1.34 -1.73
N VAL A 15 4.61 2.01 -0.96
CA VAL A 15 3.78 1.37 0.06
C VAL A 15 2.84 0.33 -0.55
N VAL A 16 2.16 0.67 -1.66
CA VAL A 16 1.26 -0.27 -2.36
C VAL A 16 2.03 -1.48 -2.91
N LEU A 17 3.19 -1.27 -3.51
CA LEU A 17 4.03 -2.37 -4.03
C LEU A 17 4.52 -3.29 -2.91
N TYR A 18 4.95 -2.70 -1.80
CA TYR A 18 5.39 -3.44 -0.63
C TYR A 18 4.27 -4.32 -0.07
N LEU A 19 3.10 -3.74 0.19
CA LEU A 19 1.93 -4.48 0.67
C LEU A 19 1.47 -5.56 -0.30
N GLY A 20 1.58 -5.33 -1.61
CA GLY A 20 1.38 -6.38 -2.59
C GLY A 20 2.32 -7.56 -2.35
N ARG A 21 3.61 -7.31 -2.12
CA ARG A 21 4.60 -8.37 -1.93
C ARG A 21 4.41 -9.14 -0.63
N VAL A 22 4.12 -8.47 0.48
CA VAL A 22 4.09 -9.11 1.82
C VAL A 22 2.68 -9.49 2.28
N GLY A 23 1.64 -9.05 1.58
CA GLY A 23 0.24 -9.30 1.93
C GLY A 23 -0.30 -8.28 2.93
N ASP A 24 0.37 -8.13 4.07
CA ASP A 24 -0.03 -7.22 5.15
C ASP A 24 1.17 -6.72 5.98
N ALA A 25 1.04 -5.54 6.58
CA ALA A 25 2.09 -4.98 7.44
C ALA A 25 1.56 -3.88 8.37
N THR A 26 2.25 -3.62 9.47
CA THR A 26 2.00 -2.42 10.31
C THR A 26 2.68 -1.19 9.71
N PRO A 27 2.19 0.04 9.97
CA PRO A 27 2.86 1.27 9.54
C PRO A 27 4.32 1.37 9.99
N ALA A 28 4.63 0.92 11.20
CA ALA A 28 6.01 0.87 11.70
C ALA A 28 6.88 -0.07 10.86
N THR A 29 6.38 -1.28 10.56
CA THR A 29 7.10 -2.24 9.70
C THR A 29 7.32 -1.68 8.29
N ILE A 30 6.33 -0.97 7.73
CA ILE A 30 6.45 -0.32 6.42
C ILE A 30 7.54 0.75 6.46
N ALA A 31 7.52 1.61 7.47
CA ALA A 31 8.50 2.68 7.66
C ALA A 31 9.94 2.11 7.72
N ASP A 32 10.15 1.08 8.53
CA ASP A 32 11.46 0.45 8.70
C ASP A 32 11.94 -0.22 7.40
N ARG A 33 11.06 -0.97 6.74
CA ARG A 33 11.42 -1.75 5.54
C ARG A 33 11.66 -0.89 4.31
N LEU A 34 10.91 0.21 4.18
CA LEU A 34 11.06 1.16 3.09
C LEU A 34 12.02 2.31 3.41
N ARG A 35 12.59 2.34 4.62
CA ARG A 35 13.44 3.42 5.14
C ARG A 35 12.77 4.79 5.00
N LEU A 36 11.48 4.85 5.33
CA LEU A 36 10.67 6.06 5.30
C LEU A 36 10.50 6.59 6.73
N PRO A 37 10.39 7.91 6.93
CA PRO A 37 9.97 8.45 8.22
C PRO A 37 8.61 7.87 8.62
N LEU A 38 8.46 7.52 9.90
CA LEU A 38 7.20 6.96 10.41
C LEU A 38 6.02 7.90 10.16
N LEU A 39 6.19 9.21 10.38
CA LEU A 39 5.12 10.19 10.16
C LEU A 39 4.69 10.26 8.69
N THR A 40 5.65 10.23 7.76
CA THR A 40 5.37 10.15 6.32
C THR A 40 4.60 8.87 6.00
N THR A 41 5.02 7.74 6.56
CA THR A 41 4.34 6.45 6.35
C THR A 41 2.91 6.47 6.88
N LEU A 42 2.67 7.04 8.06
CA LEU A 42 1.33 7.19 8.63
C LEU A 42 0.45 8.08 7.76
N ALA A 43 0.97 9.21 7.27
CA ALA A 43 0.26 10.10 6.37
C ALA A 43 -0.08 9.40 5.03
N THR A 44 0.88 8.69 4.44
CA THR A 44 0.68 7.91 3.21
C THR A 44 -0.35 6.81 3.41
N VAL A 45 -0.27 6.05 4.50
CA VAL A 45 -1.25 4.99 4.79
C VAL A 45 -2.65 5.59 4.96
N ARG A 46 -2.79 6.70 5.68
CA ARG A 46 -4.07 7.40 5.81
C ARG A 46 -4.63 7.81 4.45
N TYR A 47 -3.81 8.47 3.63
CA TYR A 47 -4.20 8.86 2.28
C TYR A 47 -4.65 7.67 1.44
N LEU A 48 -3.90 6.55 1.46
CA LEU A 48 -4.26 5.35 0.71
C LEU A 48 -5.55 4.68 1.22
N VAL A 49 -5.89 4.84 2.49
CA VAL A 49 -7.18 4.40 3.05
C VAL A 49 -8.32 5.28 2.52
N GLU A 50 -8.13 6.60 2.52
CA GLU A 50 -9.10 7.56 1.98
C GLU A 50 -9.36 7.32 0.48
N GLU A 51 -8.32 6.97 -0.27
CA GLU A 51 -8.40 6.58 -1.70
C GLU A 51 -8.97 5.15 -1.93
N GLY A 52 -9.24 4.38 -0.87
CA GLY A 52 -9.76 3.02 -0.96
C GLY A 52 -8.78 2.00 -1.55
N LEU A 53 -7.48 2.30 -1.55
CA LEU A 53 -6.43 1.42 -2.09
C LEU A 53 -5.90 0.43 -1.05
N VAL A 54 -5.91 0.83 0.22
CA VAL A 54 -5.59 -0.04 1.35
C VAL A 54 -6.70 0.01 2.39
N ARG A 55 -6.76 -1.00 3.25
CA ARG A 55 -7.68 -1.02 4.40
C ARG A 55 -6.94 -1.53 5.63
N ARG A 56 -7.40 -1.11 6.81
CA ARG A 56 -6.96 -1.69 8.09
C ARG A 56 -7.66 -3.03 8.33
N LEU A 57 -6.99 -3.91 9.06
CA LEU A 57 -7.60 -5.12 9.61
C LEU A 57 -8.27 -4.79 10.94
N ASP A 58 -9.49 -5.27 11.15
CA ASP A 58 -10.22 -5.01 12.39
C ASP A 58 -9.48 -5.58 13.60
N GLY A 59 -9.41 -4.79 14.67
CA GLY A 59 -8.67 -5.14 15.90
C GLY A 59 -7.14 -5.10 15.76
N SER A 60 -6.59 -4.57 14.67
CA SER A 60 -5.15 -4.47 14.43
C SER A 60 -4.74 -3.16 13.77
N ASP A 61 -3.47 -2.76 13.93
CA ASP A 61 -2.86 -1.66 13.19
C ASP A 61 -2.35 -2.10 11.80
N ARG A 62 -2.46 -3.39 11.46
CA ARG A 62 -2.04 -3.95 10.18
C ARG A 62 -2.92 -3.46 9.04
N VAL A 63 -2.27 -3.16 7.92
CA VAL A 63 -2.91 -2.73 6.68
C VAL A 63 -2.68 -3.72 5.56
N VAL A 64 -3.67 -3.85 4.68
CA VAL A 64 -3.67 -4.72 3.50
C VAL A 64 -4.12 -3.96 2.26
N LEU A 65 -3.73 -4.44 1.07
CA LEU A 65 -4.35 -3.99 -0.18
C LEU A 65 -5.86 -4.29 -0.17
N ALA A 66 -6.68 -3.30 -0.53
CA ALA A 66 -8.11 -3.49 -0.75
C ALA A 66 -8.35 -4.44 -1.94
N GLU A 67 -9.49 -5.13 -1.98
CA GLU A 67 -9.80 -6.11 -3.04
C GLU A 67 -9.76 -5.50 -4.45
N ALA A 68 -10.23 -4.26 -4.59
CA ALA A 68 -10.15 -3.50 -5.85
C ALA A 68 -8.71 -3.23 -6.32
N ALA A 69 -7.73 -3.25 -5.41
CA ALA A 69 -6.31 -3.17 -5.73
C ALA A 69 -5.70 -4.55 -6.05
N ARG A 70 -6.17 -5.63 -5.39
CA ARG A 70 -5.70 -7.02 -5.63
C ARG A 70 -6.07 -7.53 -7.02
N ALA A 71 -7.33 -7.39 -7.43
CA ALA A 71 -7.83 -7.84 -8.74
C ALA A 71 -7.10 -7.20 -9.94
N ARG A 72 -6.39 -6.08 -9.72
CA ARG A 72 -5.60 -5.39 -10.73
C ARG A 72 -4.16 -5.89 -10.83
N ARG A 73 -3.58 -6.42 -9.75
CA ARG A 73 -2.22 -7.00 -9.79
C ARG A 73 -2.21 -8.35 -10.47
N ASP A 74 -3.23 -9.17 -10.25
CA ASP A 74 -3.34 -10.48 -10.90
C ASP A 74 -3.48 -10.39 -12.43
N ARG A 75 -3.83 -9.21 -12.95
CA ARG A 75 -3.88 -8.90 -14.39
C ARG A 75 -2.53 -8.46 -14.99
N ARG A 76 -1.45 -8.35 -14.22
CA ARG A 76 -0.10 -8.13 -14.80
C ARG A 76 0.54 -9.49 -15.10
N PRO A 77 1.02 -9.75 -16.33
CA PRO A 77 1.85 -10.92 -16.57
C PRO A 77 3.06 -10.84 -15.64
N ARG A 78 3.37 -11.96 -14.97
CA ARG A 78 4.61 -12.10 -14.23
C ARG A 78 5.72 -11.92 -15.26
N LEU A 79 6.42 -10.79 -15.22
CA LEU A 79 7.68 -10.64 -15.93
C LEU A 79 8.63 -11.65 -15.29
N VAL A 80 8.88 -12.72 -16.04
CA VAL A 80 9.88 -13.76 -15.77
C VAL A 80 11.21 -13.30 -16.36
#